data_AF-A0A929F4Q4-F1
#
_entry.id   AF-A0A929F4Q4-F1
#
_cell.length_a   1.000
_cell.length_b   1.000
_cell.length_c   1.000
_cell.angle_alpha   90.00
_cell.angle_beta   90.00
_cell.angle_gamma   90.00
#
_symmetry.space_group_name_H-M   'P 1'
#
loop_
_entity.id
_entity.type
_entity.pdbx_description
1 polymer ?
#
loop_
_entity_poly.entity_id
_entity_poly.type
_entity_poly.pdbx_seq_one_letter_code
_entity_poly.pdbx_strand_id
1 'polypeptide(L)' 'MFEREFYLLALLRTMQALGAYSYLYLKKGKVFFKPYISPALSNLKALLAHKNFEKLDNLKLLMADLSDKTQNSP' A
#
# COMPACT_ATOMS: atom_id res chain seq x y z
N MET A 1 9.07 -11.51 19.61
CA MET A 1 9.68 -10.20 19.30
C MET A 1 9.76 -10.00 17.79
N PHE A 2 10.45 -10.89 17.07
CA PHE A 2 10.62 -10.85 15.61
C PHE A 2 9.35 -10.61 14.79
N GLU A 3 8.25 -11.35 15.06
CA GLU A 3 7.03 -11.25 14.25
C GLU A 3 6.45 -9.82 14.21
N ARG A 4 6.39 -9.13 15.37
CA ARG A 4 5.88 -7.76 15.43
C ARG A 4 6.76 -6.80 14.63
N GLU A 5 8.06 -6.92 14.76
CA GLU A 5 9.04 -6.09 14.05
C GLU A 5 9.02 -6.35 12.54
N PHE A 6 8.90 -7.62 12.16
CA PHE A 6 8.73 -8.04 10.78
C PHE A 6 7.50 -7.39 10.15
N TYR A 7 6.34 -7.45 10.82
CA TYR A 7 5.12 -6.82 10.29
C TYR A 7 5.23 -5.29 10.24
N LEU A 8 5.84 -4.64 11.24
CA LEU A 8 6.07 -3.19 11.20
C LEU A 8 6.97 -2.80 10.01
N LEU A 9 8.03 -3.57 9.76
CA LEU A 9 8.91 -3.36 8.61
C LEU A 9 8.20 -3.63 7.29
N ALA A 10 7.38 -4.68 7.21
CA ALA A 10 6.59 -5.00 6.03
C ALA A 10 5.58 -3.87 5.71
N LEU A 11 4.93 -3.32 6.74
CA LEU A 11 4.03 -2.16 6.61
C LEU A 11 4.79 -0.94 6.07
N LEU A 12 5.93 -0.60 6.70
CA LEU A 12 6.78 0.52 6.26
C LEU A 12 7.24 0.38 4.81
N ARG A 13 7.78 -0.79 4.45
CA ARG A 13 8.33 -1.04 3.11
C ARG A 13 7.26 -1.02 2.03
N THR A 14 6.08 -1.56 2.32
CA THR A 14 4.95 -1.53 1.39
C THR A 14 4.48 -0.10 1.12
N MET A 15 4.36 0.73 2.17
CA MET A 15 4.01 2.16 2.01
C MET A 15 5.07 2.93 1.20
N GLN A 16 6.35 2.68 1.46
CA GLN A 16 7.44 3.29 0.70
C GLN A 16 7.43 2.88 -0.78
N ALA A 17 7.23 1.60 -1.06
CA ALA A 17 7.14 1.09 -2.43
C ALA A 17 5.95 1.70 -3.17
N LEU A 18 4.77 1.74 -2.55
CA LEU A 18 3.57 2.36 -3.12
C LEU A 18 3.81 3.84 -3.48
N GLY A 19 4.41 4.60 -2.56
CA GLY A 19 4.77 6.00 -2.79
C GLY A 19 5.79 6.17 -3.91
N ALA A 20 6.85 5.35 -3.92
CA ALA A 20 7.90 5.40 -4.93
C ALA A 20 7.38 5.07 -6.33
N TYR A 21 6.62 3.99 -6.49
CA TYR A 21 6.04 3.59 -7.77
C TYR A 21 5.06 4.64 -8.30
N SER A 22 4.21 5.18 -7.43
CA SER A 22 3.25 6.23 -7.78
C SER A 22 3.97 7.52 -8.20
N TYR A 23 5.01 7.93 -7.49
CA TYR A 23 5.80 9.10 -7.84
C TYR A 23 6.55 8.91 -9.18
N LEU A 24 7.20 7.78 -9.36
CA LEU A 24 7.95 7.47 -10.59
C LEU A 24 7.04 7.42 -11.81
N TYR A 25 5.84 6.85 -11.67
CA TYR A 25 4.85 6.86 -12.74
C TYR A 25 4.25 8.25 -12.97
N LEU A 26 3.59 8.82 -11.96
CA LEU A 26 2.76 10.02 -12.11
C LEU A 26 3.56 11.31 -12.22
N LYS A 27 4.73 11.41 -11.57
CA LYS A 27 5.54 12.65 -11.54
C LYS A 27 6.79 12.56 -12.41
N LYS A 28 7.32 11.37 -12.69
CA LYS A 28 8.52 11.18 -13.53
C LYS A 28 8.24 10.50 -14.87
N GLY A 29 6.99 10.13 -15.16
CA GLY A 29 6.60 9.54 -16.45
C GLY A 29 7.19 8.15 -16.71
N LYS A 30 7.70 7.46 -15.70
CA LYS A 30 8.31 6.13 -15.83
C LYS A 30 7.22 5.06 -15.85
N VAL A 31 6.62 4.84 -17.03
CA VAL A 31 5.47 3.93 -17.24
C VAL A 31 5.71 2.50 -16.74
N PHE A 32 6.98 2.04 -16.75
CA PHE A 32 7.38 0.75 -16.19
C PHE A 32 6.88 0.51 -14.75
N PHE A 33 6.73 1.55 -13.94
CA PHE A 33 6.30 1.41 -12.55
C PHE A 33 4.78 1.29 -12.35
N LYS A 34 3.97 1.66 -13.35
CA LYS A 34 2.50 1.60 -13.28
C LYS A 34 1.96 0.24 -12.81
N PRO A 35 2.37 -0.92 -13.38
CA PRO A 35 1.82 -2.21 -12.97
C PRO A 35 2.14 -2.60 -11.53
N TYR A 36 3.13 -2.00 -10.87
CA TYR A 36 3.50 -2.33 -9.49
C TYR A 36 2.69 -1.57 -8.43
N ILE A 37 1.92 -0.55 -8.83
CA ILE A 37 1.09 0.23 -7.91
C ILE A 37 -0.05 -0.62 -7.33
N SER A 38 -0.78 -1.36 -8.17
CA SER A 38 -1.90 -2.20 -7.73
C SER A 38 -1.47 -3.36 -6.81
N PRO A 39 -0.39 -4.11 -7.10
CA PRO A 39 0.17 -5.09 -6.16
C PRO A 39 0.62 -4.47 -4.83
N ALA A 40 1.27 -3.30 -4.85
CA ALA A 40 1.67 -2.62 -3.61
C ALA A 40 0.45 -2.21 -2.76
N LEU A 41 -0.62 -1.74 -3.39
CA LEU A 41 -1.88 -1.42 -2.71
C LEU A 41 -2.54 -2.68 -2.13
N SER A 42 -2.57 -3.77 -2.88
CA SER A 42 -3.10 -5.07 -2.42
C SER A 42 -2.32 -5.63 -1.24
N ASN A 43 -0.98 -5.55 -1.28
CA ASN A 43 -0.12 -5.94 -0.17
C ASN A 43 -0.38 -5.10 1.08
N LEU A 44 -0.59 -3.78 0.91
CA LEU A 44 -0.87 -2.89 2.03
C LEU A 44 -2.21 -3.24 2.69
N LYS A 45 -3.24 -3.52 1.88
CA LYS A 45 -4.55 -3.97 2.36
C LYS A 45 -4.44 -5.29 3.14
N ALA A 46 -3.71 -6.26 2.62
CA ALA A 46 -3.49 -7.54 3.28
C ALA A 46 -2.73 -7.38 4.61
N LEU A 47 -1.68 -6.55 4.64
CA LEU A 47 -0.92 -6.28 5.86
C LEU A 47 -1.79 -5.65 6.95
N LEU A 48 -2.63 -4.67 6.61
CA LEU A 48 -3.49 -3.99 7.59
C LEU A 48 -4.59 -4.88 8.18
N ALA A 49 -4.91 -6.01 7.56
CA ALA A 49 -5.81 -7.01 8.12
C ALA A 49 -5.16 -7.82 9.26
N HIS A 50 -3.84 -7.75 9.44
CA HIS A 50 -3.14 -8.47 10.49
C HIS A 50 -3.45 -7.90 11.88
N LYS A 51 -3.57 -8.78 12.89
CA LYS A 51 -3.89 -8.45 14.30
C LYS A 51 -3.01 -7.34 14.90
N ASN A 52 -1.76 -7.24 14.45
CA ASN A 52 -0.81 -6.21 14.91
C ASN A 52 -1.23 -4.77 14.54
N PHE A 53 -2.17 -4.60 13.61
CA PHE A 53 -2.61 -3.31 13.08
C PHE A 53 -4.11 -3.07 13.28
N GLU A 54 -4.73 -3.77 14.23
CA GLU A 54 -6.15 -3.61 14.54
C GLU A 54 -6.54 -2.15 14.78
N LYS A 55 -5.70 -1.40 15.49
CA LYS A 55 -5.94 0.00 15.91
C LYS A 55 -5.57 1.06 14.85
N LEU A 56 -5.22 0.68 13.62
CA LEU A 56 -4.86 1.63 12.56
C LEU A 56 -6.08 1.99 11.69
N ASP A 57 -7.18 2.40 12.32
CA ASP A 57 -8.49 2.58 11.65
C ASP A 57 -8.44 3.63 10.54
N ASN A 58 -7.80 4.77 10.78
CA ASN A 58 -7.65 5.82 9.76
C ASN A 58 -6.92 5.32 8.51
N LEU A 59 -5.90 4.48 8.69
CA LEU A 59 -5.14 3.93 7.58
C LEU A 59 -5.94 2.86 6.83
N LYS A 60 -6.74 2.06 7.54
CA LYS A 60 -7.68 1.10 6.93
C LYS A 60 -8.77 1.79 6.12
N LEU A 61 -9.34 2.89 6.64
CA LEU A 61 -10.34 3.69 5.94
C LEU A 61 -9.77 4.31 4.66
N LEU A 62 -8.58 4.90 4.74
CA LEU A 62 -7.89 5.42 3.56
C LEU A 62 -7.66 4.34 2.51
N MET A 63 -7.29 3.13 2.94
CA MET A 63 -7.07 2.00 2.04
C MET A 63 -8.34 1.47 1.38
N ALA A 64 -9.48 1.53 2.08
CA ALA A 64 -10.78 1.21 1.48
C ALA A 64 -11.13 2.21 0.38
N ASP A 65 -11.04 3.52 0.65
CA ASP A 65 -11.31 4.58 -0.33
C ASP A 65 -10.40 4.49 -1.57
N LEU A 66 -9.12 4.16 -1.39
CA LEU A 66 -8.20 3.96 -2.50
C LEU A 66 -8.54 2.73 -3.35
N SER A 67 -8.99 1.64 -2.72
CA SER A 67 -9.37 0.41 -3.43
C SER A 67 -10.57 0.64 -4.34
N ASP A 68 -11.57 1.38 -3.85
CA ASP A 68 -12.79 1.71 -4.60
C ASP A 68 -12.52 2.61 -5.80
N LYS A 69 -11.52 3.52 -5.68
CA LYS A 69 -11.08 4.38 -6.79
C LYS A 69 -10.33 3.63 -7.87
N THR A 70 -9.49 2.65 -7.51
CA THR A 70 -8.73 1.85 -8.49
C THR A 70 -9.58 0.89 -9.33
N GLN A 71 -10.78 0.49 -8.87
CA GLN A 71 -11.69 -0.32 -9.69
C GLN A 71 -12.51 0.50 -10.69
N ASN A 72 -12.54 1.83 -10.54
CA ASN A 72 -13.35 2.75 -11.34
C ASN A 72 -12.52 3.67 -12.25
N SER A 73 -11.23 3.39 -12.43
CA SER A 73 -10.38 4.14 -13.36
C SER A 73 -10.34 3.43 -14.72
N PRO A 74 -10.65 4.12 -15.84
CA PRO A 74 -10.62 3.54 -17.19
C PRO A 74 -9.22 3.08 -17.61
#